data_AF-A0A3R7G1T2-F1
#
_entry.id   AF-A0A3R7G1T2-F1
#
_cell.length_a   1.000
_cell.length_b   1.000
_cell.length_c   1.000
_cell.angle_alpha   90.00
_cell.angle_beta   90.00
_cell.angle_gamma   90.00
#
_symmetry.space_group_name_H-M   'P 1'
#
loop_
_entity.id
_entity.type
_entity.pdbx_description
1 polymer ?
#
loop_
_entity_poly.entity_id
_entity_poly.type
_entity_poly.pdbx_seq_one_letter_code
_entity_poly.pdbx_strand_id
1 'polypeptide(L)'
;MGKKIKIGNQYPIFCSFMRFGVPHEEEAGEQCSSAPRGVFDNAQSVEKPRAHAISGRGRFRAPSFSSSTTYSDDEDESESDSESSSSDDHSVHETTSALQTLQLTARTRQELVKQVERACERKAVQAVTGSGAYQALCETLQRARQDAEDQLQRVDTARNGQEVDVLQKHKELERRATNKLQQIRSQERSALENVEKELRVFQQARQEEARREEEKNKREEAAVRREEEAREKRLQEAKDKEKALEVQHKAAQELEEAQAKAKVQAAERAAAKKQQEVDREKEETAKKAAQKEAEAQAKQYVADGRALIKRLEELHRHTTEILDNPDPSVKKIRMQIKREAGVCNQIAAAPSAIKHVVSKIQQLLQMAKTSGEPYFKFALDMVASNLSKQVGGRADYKSCYPIAHVIKMSCVQTPELTDVMLGYFHKTCVFTIPDNPEKHASQTIAEYKISVGFQKAVGESSDPDGLEHVTEYTRRMTMISAVLAAVRQTTPWNGSSAPPGLDLGDCWSWLARLMNEPPHLMTGALILTILEVAGFELLRSYKSQFHKLLVLIARDVCPRLSKNAKTGAANAAGQLEIDAVQ
;
A
#
# COMPACT_ATOMS: atom_id res chain seq x y z
N MET A 1 22.27 45.57 -48.61
CA MET A 1 21.84 46.59 -47.62
C MET A 1 21.60 45.90 -46.30
N GLY A 2 22.22 46.34 -45.21
CA GLY A 2 21.99 45.79 -43.86
C GLY A 2 21.93 46.90 -42.82
N LYS A 3 20.94 46.83 -41.92
CA LYS A 3 20.84 47.72 -40.75
C LYS A 3 20.77 46.89 -39.47
N LYS A 4 21.67 47.21 -38.53
CA LYS A 4 21.65 46.77 -37.13
C LYS A 4 20.67 47.63 -36.32
N ILE A 5 20.31 47.18 -35.11
CA ILE A 5 20.19 47.91 -33.82
C ILE A 5 19.57 46.94 -32.78
N LYS A 6 20.38 46.36 -31.88
CA LYS A 6 20.52 46.69 -30.42
C LYS A 6 19.21 46.53 -29.61
N ILE A 7 19.09 45.49 -28.78
CA ILE A 7 19.58 45.34 -27.38
C ILE A 7 18.82 46.21 -26.37
N GLY A 8 18.16 45.54 -25.43
CA GLY A 8 17.68 46.09 -24.15
C GLY A 8 17.54 44.93 -23.16
N ASN A 9 18.42 44.88 -22.15
CA ASN A 9 18.54 43.78 -21.20
C ASN A 9 18.28 44.32 -19.78
N GLN A 10 17.50 43.63 -18.95
CA GLN A 10 17.47 43.93 -17.51
C GLN A 10 17.38 42.66 -16.66
N TYR A 11 18.52 42.39 -16.04
CA TYR A 11 18.85 41.40 -15.01
C TYR A 11 18.46 41.97 -13.61
N PRO A 12 18.45 41.20 -12.49
CA PRO A 12 19.57 40.33 -12.10
C PRO A 12 19.30 38.98 -11.44
N ILE A 13 20.18 38.05 -11.83
CA ILE A 13 20.71 36.98 -10.99
C ILE A 13 21.75 37.62 -10.04
N PHE A 14 21.76 37.22 -8.76
CA PHE A 14 22.96 37.34 -7.94
C PHE A 14 23.62 35.96 -7.83
N CYS A 15 24.91 35.89 -8.15
CA CYS A 15 25.71 34.67 -8.07
C CYS A 15 27.11 35.03 -7.54
N SER A 16 27.64 34.20 -6.64
CA SER A 16 29.05 34.15 -6.23
C SER A 16 29.28 32.77 -5.61
N PHE A 17 30.06 31.89 -6.26
CA PHE A 17 31.53 31.77 -6.17
C PHE A 17 31.95 30.91 -4.93
N MET A 18 32.95 30.01 -4.97
CA MET A 18 33.96 29.69 -5.99
C MET A 18 34.50 28.22 -5.87
N ARG A 19 34.93 27.67 -7.01
CA ARG A 19 35.87 26.55 -7.33
C ARG A 19 36.50 25.61 -6.26
N PHE A 20 36.54 24.32 -6.67
CA PHE A 20 37.66 23.34 -6.70
C PHE A 20 38.76 23.28 -5.61
N GLY A 21 39.01 22.06 -5.12
CA GLY A 21 40.30 21.61 -4.57
C GLY A 21 40.28 20.13 -4.13
N VAL A 22 41.16 19.30 -4.70
CA VAL A 22 41.49 17.91 -4.28
C VAL A 22 43.02 17.80 -4.42
N PRO A 23 43.75 17.34 -3.38
CA PRO A 23 44.42 16.04 -3.50
C PRO A 23 44.42 15.20 -2.19
N HIS A 24 45.17 14.11 -2.25
CA HIS A 24 45.19 12.91 -1.40
C HIS A 24 46.56 12.77 -0.72
N GLU A 25 46.62 12.24 0.51
CA GLU A 25 47.78 11.67 1.27
C GLU A 25 47.21 11.36 2.67
N GLU A 26 47.17 10.16 3.29
CA GLU A 26 47.99 8.94 3.38
C GLU A 26 48.89 8.87 4.65
N GLU A 27 48.90 7.69 5.28
CA GLU A 27 49.72 7.15 6.40
C GLU A 27 49.51 7.51 7.91
N ALA A 28 49.20 6.44 8.67
CA ALA A 28 49.78 5.97 9.95
C ALA A 28 49.60 6.72 11.31
N GLY A 29 49.34 5.95 12.39
CA GLY A 29 49.44 6.42 13.78
C GLY A 29 48.65 5.60 14.83
N GLU A 30 49.35 4.80 15.64
CA GLU A 30 48.86 3.74 16.53
C GLU A 30 48.08 4.10 17.82
N GLN A 31 47.19 3.16 18.22
CA GLN A 31 47.00 2.56 19.57
C GLN A 31 46.70 3.38 20.87
N CYS A 32 45.52 3.05 21.43
CA CYS A 32 45.28 2.53 22.81
C CYS A 32 45.26 3.43 24.08
N SER A 33 44.06 3.49 24.69
CA SER A 33 43.76 3.33 26.14
C SER A 33 43.76 4.51 27.14
N SER A 34 42.91 4.29 28.16
CA SER A 34 42.83 4.90 29.51
C SER A 34 42.11 6.26 29.70
N ALA A 35 41.08 6.20 30.54
CA ALA A 35 40.63 7.32 31.38
C ALA A 35 41.37 7.23 32.74
N PRO A 36 41.43 8.28 33.59
CA PRO A 36 40.26 8.62 34.42
C PRO A 36 40.07 10.09 34.88
N ARG A 37 38.80 10.41 35.17
CA ARG A 37 38.21 11.28 36.24
C ARG A 37 38.97 12.51 36.82
N GLY A 38 38.30 13.67 36.70
CA GLY A 38 37.89 14.52 37.85
C GLY A 38 38.73 15.78 38.18
N VAL A 39 38.24 16.83 38.87
CA VAL A 39 36.89 17.23 39.41
C VAL A 39 36.89 18.76 39.69
N PHE A 40 35.72 19.38 39.96
CA PHE A 40 35.46 20.76 40.50
C PHE A 40 35.73 21.94 39.55
N ASP A 41 35.01 23.08 39.53
CA ASP A 41 33.67 23.60 39.96
C ASP A 41 33.74 25.13 39.61
N ASN A 42 32.72 26.01 39.67
CA ASN A 42 31.50 26.09 40.48
C ASN A 42 30.50 27.12 39.88
N ALA A 43 29.28 27.14 40.43
CA ALA A 43 28.38 28.31 40.62
C ALA A 43 27.75 29.00 39.38
N GLN A 44 26.48 29.43 39.37
CA GLN A 44 25.32 29.43 40.31
C GLN A 44 24.06 29.81 39.45
N SER A 45 22.78 29.66 39.80
CA SER A 45 22.01 28.94 40.86
C SER A 45 20.49 29.10 40.60
N VAL A 46 19.61 28.60 41.50
CA VAL A 46 18.20 29.05 41.72
C VAL A 46 17.18 28.71 40.60
N GLU A 47 16.00 28.15 40.87
CA GLU A 47 15.52 27.35 42.02
C GLU A 47 14.25 26.54 41.64
N LYS A 48 13.88 25.52 42.42
CA LYS A 48 12.54 24.92 42.51
C LYS A 48 12.35 24.28 43.90
N PRO A 49 11.19 24.41 44.58
CA PRO A 49 10.96 23.76 45.88
C PRO A 49 10.85 22.22 45.82
N ARG A 50 11.05 21.60 46.98
CA ARG A 50 11.42 20.19 47.19
C ARG A 50 10.30 19.36 47.87
N ALA A 51 10.48 18.03 47.95
CA ALA A 51 9.60 17.08 48.65
C ALA A 51 10.36 16.26 49.72
N HIS A 52 9.64 15.31 50.39
CA HIS A 52 10.05 14.29 51.41
C HIS A 52 9.76 14.67 52.89
N ALA A 53 9.41 13.75 53.83
CA ALA A 53 9.22 12.28 53.86
C ALA A 53 8.15 11.86 54.93
N ILE A 54 7.27 10.87 54.71
CA ILE A 54 7.26 9.43 55.14
C ILE A 54 7.30 9.12 56.65
N SER A 55 6.22 8.49 57.18
CA SER A 55 6.14 7.31 58.09
C SER A 55 4.65 7.04 58.42
N GLY A 56 4.10 5.85 58.69
CA GLY A 56 4.59 4.46 58.76
C GLY A 56 3.38 3.49 58.90
N ARG A 57 3.54 2.17 58.68
CA ARG A 57 2.42 1.20 58.65
C ARG A 57 2.06 0.63 60.03
N GLY A 58 0.75 0.46 60.31
CA GLY A 58 0.22 -0.30 61.45
C GLY A 58 -0.91 -1.26 61.04
N ARG A 59 -0.97 -2.47 61.62
CA ARG A 59 -2.00 -3.50 61.35
C ARG A 59 -3.21 -3.34 62.28
N PHE A 60 -4.42 -3.63 61.76
CA PHE A 60 -5.62 -3.82 62.57
C PHE A 60 -5.51 -5.05 63.48
N ARG A 61 -6.02 -4.93 64.72
CA ARG A 61 -6.32 -6.03 65.64
C ARG A 61 -7.57 -5.65 66.45
N ALA A 62 -8.47 -6.61 66.68
CA ALA A 62 -9.74 -6.35 67.39
C ALA A 62 -9.54 -6.17 68.91
N PRO A 63 -10.39 -5.37 69.59
CA PRO A 63 -10.30 -5.16 71.03
C PRO A 63 -10.94 -6.31 71.82
N SER A 64 -10.33 -6.64 72.95
CA SER A 64 -10.82 -7.62 73.94
C SER A 64 -11.32 -6.93 75.21
N PHE A 65 -12.30 -7.56 75.86
CA PHE A 65 -12.93 -7.12 77.10
C PHE A 65 -11.96 -7.02 78.30
N SER A 66 -12.01 -5.90 79.05
CA SER A 66 -11.77 -5.89 80.51
C SER A 66 -12.23 -4.56 81.13
N SER A 67 -13.07 -4.65 82.16
CA SER A 67 -13.53 -3.53 82.99
C SER A 67 -12.42 -2.99 83.90
N SER A 68 -12.39 -1.68 84.16
CA SER A 68 -11.89 -1.06 85.40
C SER A 68 -12.43 0.36 85.57
N THR A 69 -12.85 0.68 86.78
CA THR A 69 -13.54 1.90 87.23
C THR A 69 -12.61 3.02 87.69
N THR A 70 -13.01 4.28 87.48
CA THR A 70 -12.80 5.50 88.31
C THR A 70 -13.51 6.64 87.55
N TYR A 71 -14.66 7.16 87.96
CA TYR A 71 -14.94 8.02 89.13
C TYR A 71 -14.10 9.31 89.15
N SER A 72 -14.71 10.41 88.69
CA SER A 72 -14.51 11.78 89.20
C SER A 72 -15.77 12.57 88.84
N ASP A 73 -16.40 13.15 89.86
CA ASP A 73 -17.34 14.26 89.70
C ASP A 73 -16.60 15.48 89.16
N ASP A 74 -17.33 16.37 88.49
CA ASP A 74 -17.51 17.75 88.95
C ASP A 74 -18.74 18.35 88.23
N GLU A 75 -19.56 19.08 88.99
CA GLU A 75 -20.83 19.68 88.55
C GLU A 75 -20.61 21.06 87.92
N ASP A 76 -21.55 21.55 87.09
CA ASP A 76 -22.34 22.73 87.50
C ASP A 76 -23.57 22.97 86.60
N GLU A 77 -24.53 23.75 87.12
CA GLU A 77 -25.90 23.90 86.62
C GLU A 77 -26.07 24.97 85.52
N SER A 78 -27.13 24.84 84.69
CA SER A 78 -28.11 25.93 84.50
C SER A 78 -29.38 25.49 83.77
N GLU A 79 -30.49 25.95 84.34
CA GLU A 79 -31.91 25.68 84.07
C GLU A 79 -32.40 26.00 82.64
N SER A 80 -33.42 25.25 82.18
CA SER A 80 -34.64 25.87 81.62
C SER A 80 -35.79 24.85 81.49
N ASP A 81 -36.97 25.20 82.00
CA ASP A 81 -38.16 24.34 82.07
C ASP A 81 -38.78 23.90 80.74
N SER A 82 -39.44 22.73 80.75
CA SER A 82 -40.67 22.47 79.97
C SER A 82 -41.43 21.29 80.59
N GLU A 83 -42.65 21.52 81.06
CA GLU A 83 -43.42 20.53 81.82
C GLU A 83 -44.08 19.42 80.98
N SER A 84 -44.11 18.22 81.56
CA SER A 84 -45.20 17.24 81.49
C SER A 84 -45.59 16.59 80.15
N SER A 85 -45.29 15.29 80.05
CA SER A 85 -46.30 14.30 79.65
C SER A 85 -46.04 12.97 80.36
N SER A 86 -46.48 12.89 81.61
CA SER A 86 -46.47 11.66 82.40
C SER A 86 -47.58 10.72 81.93
N SER A 87 -47.26 9.53 81.41
CA SER A 87 -48.27 8.51 81.07
C SER A 87 -47.84 7.05 81.21
N ASP A 88 -46.55 6.71 81.13
CA ASP A 88 -46.12 5.28 81.11
C ASP A 88 -45.49 4.74 82.41
N ASP A 89 -45.09 5.59 83.36
CA ASP A 89 -44.28 5.15 84.51
C ASP A 89 -45.09 4.31 85.53
N HIS A 90 -46.40 4.53 85.62
CA HIS A 90 -47.30 3.68 86.41
C HIS A 90 -47.34 2.23 85.89
N SER A 91 -47.23 2.01 84.58
CA SER A 91 -47.29 0.66 83.99
C SER A 91 -46.10 -0.21 84.40
N VAL A 92 -44.90 0.38 84.48
CA VAL A 92 -43.68 -0.34 84.86
C VAL A 92 -43.68 -0.66 86.36
N HIS A 93 -44.19 0.25 87.20
CA HIS A 93 -44.22 0.05 88.65
C HIS A 93 -45.33 -0.93 89.10
N GLU A 94 -46.50 -0.89 88.47
CA GLU A 94 -47.57 -1.87 88.73
C GLU A 94 -47.18 -3.27 88.26
N THR A 95 -46.55 -3.40 87.10
CA THR A 95 -46.08 -4.71 86.61
C THR A 95 -44.98 -5.28 87.50
N THR A 96 -44.00 -4.50 87.95
CA THR A 96 -42.99 -4.99 88.92
C THR A 96 -43.59 -5.42 90.27
N SER A 97 -44.60 -4.70 90.77
CA SER A 97 -45.29 -5.07 92.02
C SER A 97 -46.10 -6.37 91.86
N ALA A 98 -46.84 -6.54 90.75
CA ALA A 98 -47.59 -7.76 90.47
C ALA A 98 -46.70 -8.99 90.19
N LEU A 99 -45.46 -8.78 89.68
CA LEU A 99 -44.50 -9.85 89.42
C LEU A 99 -43.85 -10.41 90.69
N GLN A 100 -43.89 -9.69 91.82
CA GLN A 100 -43.24 -10.12 93.07
C GLN A 100 -43.97 -11.29 93.77
N THR A 101 -45.23 -11.54 93.39
CA THR A 101 -46.12 -12.54 94.03
C THR A 101 -46.46 -13.74 93.14
N LEU A 102 -45.88 -13.83 91.92
CA LEU A 102 -46.17 -14.91 90.96
C LEU A 102 -44.91 -15.72 90.62
N GLN A 103 -44.96 -17.04 90.85
CA GLN A 103 -43.92 -17.97 90.43
C GLN A 103 -43.91 -18.15 88.89
N LEU A 104 -43.17 -17.26 88.22
CA LEU A 104 -42.99 -17.28 86.78
C LEU A 104 -42.16 -18.49 86.34
N THR A 105 -42.68 -19.26 85.39
CA THR A 105 -41.91 -20.31 84.72
C THR A 105 -40.70 -19.73 83.99
N ALA A 106 -39.64 -20.53 83.80
CA ALA A 106 -38.44 -20.09 83.08
C ALA A 106 -38.75 -19.53 81.67
N ARG A 107 -39.79 -20.06 81.00
CA ARG A 107 -40.23 -19.63 79.67
C ARG A 107 -40.86 -18.24 79.67
N THR A 108 -41.69 -17.90 80.66
CA THR A 108 -42.30 -16.56 80.76
C THR A 108 -41.28 -15.51 81.17
N ARG A 109 -40.31 -15.87 82.02
CA ARG A 109 -39.16 -14.99 82.35
C ARG A 109 -38.31 -14.67 81.12
N GLN A 110 -38.02 -15.65 80.26
CA GLN A 110 -37.22 -15.45 79.06
C GLN A 110 -37.93 -14.61 77.99
N GLU A 111 -39.25 -14.71 77.86
CA GLU A 111 -40.03 -13.85 76.95
C GLU A 111 -40.08 -12.39 77.44
N LEU A 112 -40.22 -12.18 78.76
CA LEU A 112 -40.18 -10.84 79.35
C LEU A 112 -38.82 -10.15 79.11
N VAL A 113 -37.70 -10.88 79.28
CA VAL A 113 -36.35 -10.36 78.97
C VAL A 113 -36.26 -9.92 77.51
N LYS A 114 -36.74 -10.73 76.55
CA LYS A 114 -36.75 -10.36 75.12
C LYS A 114 -37.63 -9.14 74.81
N GLN A 115 -38.73 -8.95 75.56
CA GLN A 115 -39.58 -7.77 75.39
C GLN A 115 -38.89 -6.50 75.91
N VAL A 116 -38.16 -6.60 77.03
CA VAL A 116 -37.32 -5.52 77.58
C VAL A 116 -36.16 -5.20 76.65
N GLU A 117 -35.42 -6.21 76.15
CA GLU A 117 -34.34 -6.05 75.17
C GLU A 117 -34.83 -5.28 73.93
N ARG A 118 -35.93 -5.73 73.31
CA ARG A 118 -36.55 -5.03 72.16
C ARG A 118 -37.03 -3.61 72.49
N ALA A 119 -37.46 -3.36 73.72
CA ALA A 119 -37.84 -2.01 74.15
C ALA A 119 -36.61 -1.10 74.30
N CYS A 120 -35.51 -1.60 74.87
CA CYS A 120 -34.23 -0.90 74.96
C CYS A 120 -33.61 -0.65 73.58
N GLU A 121 -33.63 -1.63 72.66
CA GLU A 121 -33.19 -1.48 71.27
C GLU A 121 -33.96 -0.37 70.54
N ARG A 122 -35.30 -0.36 70.64
CA ARG A 122 -36.13 0.69 70.04
C ARG A 122 -35.82 2.08 70.63
N LYS A 123 -35.68 2.19 71.95
CA LYS A 123 -35.28 3.45 72.62
C LYS A 123 -33.89 3.91 72.18
N ALA A 124 -32.92 3.00 72.07
CA ALA A 124 -31.57 3.32 71.59
C ALA A 124 -31.56 3.79 70.13
N VAL A 125 -32.31 3.13 69.23
CA VAL A 125 -32.46 3.55 67.83
C VAL A 125 -33.16 4.90 67.72
N GLN A 126 -34.18 5.17 68.54
CA GLN A 126 -34.84 6.48 68.59
C GLN A 126 -33.92 7.57 69.15
N ALA A 127 -33.14 7.29 70.19
CA ALA A 127 -32.17 8.24 70.74
C ALA A 127 -31.05 8.58 69.73
N VAL A 128 -30.55 7.59 68.99
CA VAL A 128 -29.54 7.81 67.95
C VAL A 128 -30.13 8.56 66.76
N THR A 129 -31.30 8.16 66.23
CA THR A 129 -31.89 8.83 65.05
C THR A 129 -32.50 10.20 65.36
N GLY A 130 -32.92 10.42 66.61
CA GLY A 130 -33.32 11.73 67.14
C GLY A 130 -32.15 12.64 67.52
N SER A 131 -30.91 12.13 67.59
CA SER A 131 -29.75 12.96 67.93
C SER A 131 -29.43 13.97 66.82
N GLY A 132 -29.17 15.22 67.19
CA GLY A 132 -28.79 16.27 66.24
C GLY A 132 -27.52 15.92 65.43
N ALA A 133 -26.60 15.14 66.00
CA ALA A 133 -25.41 14.65 65.31
C ALA A 133 -25.75 13.68 64.16
N TYR A 134 -26.72 12.77 64.35
CA TYR A 134 -27.18 11.87 63.29
C TYR A 134 -27.95 12.62 62.19
N GLN A 135 -28.77 13.59 62.57
CA GLN A 135 -29.50 14.44 61.62
C GLN A 135 -28.53 15.28 60.77
N ALA A 136 -27.55 15.94 61.41
CA ALA A 136 -26.51 16.70 60.71
C ALA A 136 -25.66 15.82 59.77
N LEU A 137 -25.36 14.57 60.15
CA LEU A 137 -24.69 13.61 59.27
C LEU A 137 -25.56 13.25 58.06
N CYS A 138 -26.86 12.99 58.25
CA CYS A 138 -27.79 12.68 57.17
C CYS A 138 -27.94 13.84 56.17
N GLU A 139 -28.09 15.07 56.67
CA GLU A 139 -28.12 16.26 55.80
C GLU A 139 -26.80 16.46 55.04
N THR A 140 -25.66 16.24 55.70
CA THR A 140 -24.33 16.36 55.07
C THR A 140 -24.17 15.34 53.94
N LEU A 141 -24.63 14.10 54.14
CA LEU A 141 -24.63 13.06 53.11
C LEU A 141 -25.62 13.38 51.97
N GLN A 142 -26.78 13.96 52.27
CA GLN A 142 -27.73 14.42 51.23
C GLN A 142 -27.15 15.57 50.41
N ARG A 143 -26.53 16.58 51.03
CA ARG A 143 -25.85 17.69 50.33
C ARG A 143 -24.71 17.17 49.45
N ALA A 144 -23.84 16.31 49.98
CA ALA A 144 -22.74 15.71 49.22
C ALA A 144 -23.23 14.88 48.02
N ARG A 145 -24.37 14.19 48.16
CA ARG A 145 -25.01 13.48 47.05
C ARG A 145 -25.57 14.44 46.00
N GLN A 146 -26.25 15.50 46.41
CA GLN A 146 -26.81 16.50 45.49
C GLN A 146 -25.71 17.19 44.68
N ASP A 147 -24.62 17.61 45.33
CA ASP A 147 -23.44 18.18 44.67
C ASP A 147 -22.82 17.23 43.63
N ALA A 148 -22.79 15.92 43.91
CA ALA A 148 -22.29 14.92 42.97
C ALA A 148 -23.22 14.73 41.76
N GLU A 149 -24.54 14.71 41.97
CA GLU A 149 -25.54 14.63 40.90
C GLU A 149 -25.51 15.90 40.01
N ASP A 150 -25.38 17.08 40.61
CA ASP A 150 -25.23 18.37 39.90
C ASP A 150 -23.91 18.44 39.09
N GLN A 151 -22.80 17.91 39.61
CA GLN A 151 -21.52 17.83 38.89
C GLN A 151 -21.62 16.91 37.66
N LEU A 152 -22.29 15.75 37.78
CA LEU A 152 -22.53 14.84 36.67
C LEU A 152 -23.37 15.51 35.56
N GLN A 153 -24.47 16.20 35.91
CA GLN A 153 -25.30 16.91 34.94
C GLN A 153 -24.52 18.01 34.18
N ARG A 154 -23.60 18.72 34.85
CA ARG A 154 -22.72 19.72 34.20
C ARG A 154 -21.74 19.10 33.20
N VAL A 155 -21.24 17.89 33.47
CA VAL A 155 -20.35 17.17 32.55
C VAL A 155 -21.11 16.65 31.33
N ASP A 156 -22.30 16.06 31.51
CA ASP A 156 -23.10 15.55 30.39
C ASP A 156 -23.64 16.68 29.49
N THR A 157 -24.05 17.82 30.06
CA THR A 157 -24.46 19.00 29.27
C THR A 157 -23.30 19.61 28.49
N ALA A 158 -22.09 19.69 29.07
CA ALA A 158 -20.89 20.12 28.37
C ALA A 158 -20.50 19.17 27.22
N ARG A 159 -20.59 17.85 27.44
CA ARG A 159 -20.31 16.83 26.39
C ARG A 159 -21.26 16.96 25.20
N ASN A 160 -22.57 17.01 25.47
CA ASN A 160 -23.59 17.13 24.42
C ASN A 160 -23.44 18.45 23.63
N GLY A 161 -23.07 19.56 24.28
CA GLY A 161 -22.84 20.84 23.60
C GLY A 161 -21.68 20.80 22.60
N GLN A 162 -20.55 20.16 22.97
CA GLN A 162 -19.41 19.99 22.07
C GLN A 162 -19.73 19.05 20.90
N GLU A 163 -20.47 17.98 21.15
CA GLU A 163 -20.85 16.98 20.14
C GLU A 163 -21.74 17.58 19.03
N VAL A 164 -22.67 18.49 19.40
CA VAL A 164 -23.52 19.21 18.44
C VAL A 164 -22.73 20.22 17.58
N ASP A 165 -21.80 20.99 18.16
CA ASP A 165 -20.96 21.93 17.40
C ASP A 165 -20.04 21.21 16.40
N VAL A 166 -19.47 20.05 16.80
CA VAL A 166 -18.67 19.20 15.90
C VAL A 166 -19.52 18.66 14.75
N LEU A 167 -20.74 18.18 15.02
CA LEU A 167 -21.67 17.70 13.99
C LEU A 167 -22.12 18.79 13.02
N GLN A 168 -22.33 20.02 13.49
CA GLN A 168 -22.66 21.17 12.62
C GLN A 168 -21.47 21.55 11.71
N LYS A 169 -20.26 21.64 12.28
CA LYS A 169 -19.03 21.88 11.50
C LYS A 169 -18.76 20.79 10.47
N HIS A 170 -19.04 19.53 10.80
CA HIS A 170 -18.91 18.42 9.85
C HIS A 170 -19.86 18.59 8.65
N LYS A 171 -21.15 18.84 8.89
CA LYS A 171 -22.14 19.08 7.82
C LYS A 171 -21.82 20.28 6.94
N GLU A 172 -21.28 21.36 7.52
CA GLU A 172 -20.82 22.54 6.75
C GLU A 172 -19.62 22.17 5.84
N LEU A 173 -18.66 21.39 6.36
CA LEU A 173 -17.52 20.90 5.58
C LEU A 173 -17.96 19.97 4.44
N GLU A 174 -18.89 19.04 4.71
CA GLU A 174 -19.49 18.18 3.68
C GLU A 174 -20.17 19.01 2.58
N ARG A 175 -21.02 19.98 2.95
CA ARG A 175 -21.69 20.89 2.00
C ARG A 175 -20.70 21.70 1.18
N ARG A 176 -19.58 22.13 1.78
CA ARG A 176 -18.51 22.85 1.08
C ARG A 176 -17.75 21.94 0.12
N ALA A 177 -17.53 20.67 0.50
CA ALA A 177 -16.89 19.67 -0.34
C ALA A 177 -17.77 19.29 -1.55
N THR A 178 -19.06 19.04 -1.35
CA THR A 178 -19.99 18.68 -2.45
C THR A 178 -20.15 19.82 -3.46
N ASN A 179 -20.31 21.06 -3.00
CA ASN A 179 -20.35 22.24 -3.88
C ASN A 179 -19.07 22.39 -4.70
N LYS A 180 -17.90 22.20 -4.08
CA LYS A 180 -16.60 22.28 -4.78
C LYS A 180 -16.43 21.15 -5.79
N LEU A 181 -16.88 19.94 -5.47
CA LEU A 181 -16.88 18.79 -6.38
C LEU A 181 -17.83 19.02 -7.58
N GLN A 182 -18.99 19.63 -7.36
CA GLN A 182 -19.93 19.99 -8.43
C GLN A 182 -19.38 21.10 -9.33
N GLN A 183 -18.65 22.08 -8.77
CA GLN A 183 -17.94 23.09 -9.54
C GLN A 183 -16.84 22.48 -10.44
N ILE A 184 -16.02 21.58 -9.89
CA ILE A 184 -14.97 20.86 -10.64
C ILE A 184 -15.60 20.08 -11.80
N ARG A 185 -16.64 19.27 -11.54
CA ARG A 185 -17.35 18.51 -12.59
C ARG A 185 -17.97 19.38 -13.69
N SER A 186 -18.38 20.62 -13.36
CA SER A 186 -18.87 21.60 -14.34
C SER A 186 -17.75 22.15 -15.21
N GLN A 187 -16.58 22.43 -14.61
CA GLN A 187 -15.38 22.88 -15.32
C GLN A 187 -14.81 21.79 -16.24
N GLU A 188 -14.73 20.54 -15.74
CA GLU A 188 -14.33 19.36 -16.52
C GLU A 188 -15.24 19.16 -17.75
N ARG A 189 -16.56 19.26 -17.57
CA ARG A 189 -17.52 19.14 -18.69
C ARG A 189 -17.32 20.21 -19.75
N SER A 190 -17.14 21.48 -19.34
CA SER A 190 -16.89 22.59 -20.25
C SER A 190 -15.55 22.43 -21.00
N ALA A 191 -14.52 21.93 -20.32
CA ALA A 191 -13.23 21.63 -20.96
C ALA A 191 -13.37 20.50 -22.00
N LEU A 192 -14.06 19.41 -21.66
CA LEU A 192 -14.33 18.29 -22.58
C LEU A 192 -15.15 18.74 -23.81
N GLU A 193 -16.19 19.56 -23.62
CA GLU A 193 -16.98 20.09 -24.74
C GLU A 193 -16.17 21.00 -25.68
N ASN A 194 -15.16 21.71 -25.16
CA ASN A 194 -14.27 22.53 -25.99
C ASN A 194 -13.26 21.66 -26.75
N VAL A 195 -12.63 20.69 -26.09
CA VAL A 195 -11.73 19.72 -26.74
C VAL A 195 -12.47 18.93 -27.82
N GLU A 196 -13.72 18.52 -27.59
CA GLU A 196 -14.52 17.81 -28.59
C GLU A 196 -14.82 18.68 -29.83
N LYS A 197 -15.09 19.98 -29.65
CA LYS A 197 -15.26 20.92 -30.77
C LYS A 197 -13.97 21.08 -31.58
N GLU A 198 -12.83 21.27 -30.91
CA GLU A 198 -11.52 21.36 -31.58
C GLU A 198 -11.18 20.08 -32.34
N LEU A 199 -11.43 18.91 -31.74
CA LEU A 199 -11.21 17.61 -32.38
C LEU A 199 -12.06 17.44 -33.64
N ARG A 200 -13.34 17.85 -33.62
CA ARG A 200 -14.23 17.82 -34.80
C ARG A 200 -13.72 18.75 -35.91
N VAL A 201 -13.27 19.96 -35.58
CA VAL A 201 -12.69 20.90 -36.56
C VAL A 201 -11.40 20.33 -37.18
N PHE A 202 -10.52 19.75 -36.37
CA PHE A 202 -9.30 19.11 -36.85
C PHE A 202 -9.57 17.90 -37.75
N GLN A 203 -10.55 17.06 -37.40
CA GLN A 203 -10.98 15.94 -38.24
C GLN A 203 -11.55 16.39 -39.58
N GLN A 204 -12.38 17.44 -39.60
CA GLN A 204 -12.92 18.02 -40.83
C GLN A 204 -11.83 18.61 -41.72
N ALA A 205 -10.87 19.35 -41.16
CA ALA A 205 -9.74 19.88 -41.89
C ALA A 205 -8.91 18.77 -42.56
N ARG A 206 -8.63 17.67 -41.83
CA ARG A 206 -7.89 16.52 -42.35
C ARG A 206 -8.64 15.75 -43.45
N GLN A 207 -9.97 15.66 -43.36
CA GLN A 207 -10.81 15.06 -44.41
C GLN A 207 -10.82 15.92 -45.68
N GLU A 208 -10.90 17.25 -45.53
CA GLU A 208 -10.84 18.19 -46.65
C GLU A 208 -9.47 18.16 -47.36
N GLU A 209 -8.38 18.07 -46.59
CA GLU A 209 -7.02 17.94 -47.12
C GLU A 209 -6.82 16.62 -47.90
N ALA A 210 -7.25 15.49 -47.33
CA ALA A 210 -7.22 14.20 -48.02
C ALA A 210 -8.05 14.19 -49.31
N ARG A 211 -9.23 14.84 -49.32
CA ARG A 211 -10.06 14.98 -50.52
C ARG A 211 -9.38 15.80 -51.61
N ARG A 212 -8.65 16.87 -51.25
CA ARG A 212 -7.86 17.68 -52.20
C ARG A 212 -6.67 16.92 -52.77
N GLU A 213 -6.01 16.10 -51.95
CA GLU A 213 -4.91 15.24 -52.40
C GLU A 213 -5.42 14.15 -53.37
N GLU A 214 -6.55 13.50 -53.06
CA GLU A 214 -7.18 12.54 -53.96
C GLU A 214 -7.62 13.17 -55.29
N GLU A 215 -8.19 14.38 -55.26
CA GLU A 215 -8.57 15.11 -56.47
C GLU A 215 -7.34 15.54 -57.29
N LYS A 216 -6.25 15.95 -56.64
CA LYS A 216 -4.98 16.26 -57.30
C LYS A 216 -4.38 15.02 -57.96
N ASN A 217 -4.35 13.89 -57.26
CA ASN A 217 -3.83 12.63 -57.81
C ASN A 217 -4.65 12.16 -59.02
N LYS A 218 -5.99 12.23 -58.97
CA LYS A 218 -6.86 11.93 -60.13
C LYS A 218 -6.61 12.86 -61.33
N ARG A 219 -6.30 14.14 -61.10
CA ARG A 219 -5.94 15.10 -62.16
C ARG A 219 -4.57 14.79 -62.75
N GLU A 220 -3.60 14.39 -61.93
CA GLU A 220 -2.26 13.99 -62.37
C GLU A 220 -2.29 12.66 -63.16
N GLU A 221 -2.99 11.63 -62.68
CA GLU A 221 -3.21 10.38 -63.42
C GLU A 221 -3.92 10.62 -64.77
N ALA A 222 -4.94 11.48 -64.81
CA ALA A 222 -5.63 11.83 -66.05
C ALA A 222 -4.73 12.63 -67.01
N ALA A 223 -3.78 13.42 -66.51
CA ALA A 223 -2.79 14.11 -67.33
C ALA A 223 -1.76 13.13 -67.92
N VAL A 224 -1.24 12.21 -67.10
CA VAL A 224 -0.30 11.15 -67.53
C VAL A 224 -0.95 10.27 -68.61
N ARG A 225 -2.18 9.79 -68.41
CA ARG A 225 -2.88 8.99 -69.44
C ARG A 225 -3.04 9.74 -70.77
N ARG A 226 -3.38 11.03 -70.73
CA ARG A 226 -3.49 11.86 -71.96
C ARG A 226 -2.13 12.06 -72.64
N GLU A 227 -1.05 12.17 -71.87
CA GLU A 227 0.31 12.26 -72.42
C GLU A 227 0.76 10.92 -73.02
N GLU A 228 0.43 9.79 -72.39
CA GLU A 228 0.65 8.44 -72.92
C GLU A 228 -0.14 8.19 -74.20
N GLU A 229 -1.45 8.45 -74.23
CA GLU A 229 -2.30 8.36 -75.42
C GLU A 229 -1.77 9.26 -76.56
N ALA A 230 -1.35 10.49 -76.25
CA ALA A 230 -0.76 11.39 -77.24
C ALA A 230 0.61 10.90 -77.73
N ARG A 231 1.40 10.24 -76.87
CA ARG A 231 2.70 9.66 -77.22
C ARG A 231 2.55 8.40 -78.06
N GLU A 232 1.59 7.53 -77.75
CA GLU A 232 1.23 6.37 -78.58
C GLU A 232 0.72 6.80 -79.95
N LYS A 233 -0.17 7.79 -80.01
CA LYS A 233 -0.65 8.34 -81.28
C LYS A 233 0.49 8.95 -82.11
N ARG A 234 1.39 9.72 -81.49
CA ARG A 234 2.60 10.25 -82.15
C ARG A 234 3.54 9.13 -82.60
N LEU A 235 3.69 8.06 -81.83
CA LEU A 235 4.51 6.90 -82.21
C LEU A 235 3.87 6.12 -83.37
N GLN A 236 2.54 6.03 -83.42
CA GLN A 236 1.83 5.39 -84.53
C GLN A 236 1.91 6.24 -85.81
N GLU A 237 1.66 7.55 -85.71
CA GLU A 237 1.87 8.50 -86.82
C GLU A 237 3.33 8.52 -87.28
N ALA A 238 4.29 8.38 -86.35
CA ALA A 238 5.71 8.24 -86.67
C ALA A 238 5.99 6.92 -87.38
N LYS A 239 5.47 5.78 -86.91
CA LYS A 239 5.62 4.46 -87.56
C LYS A 239 4.97 4.38 -88.94
N ASP A 240 3.86 5.06 -89.15
CA ASP A 240 3.17 5.05 -90.45
C ASP A 240 3.82 6.03 -91.44
N LYS A 241 4.37 7.15 -90.96
CA LYS A 241 5.32 7.98 -91.74
C LYS A 241 6.65 7.25 -91.98
N GLU A 242 7.16 6.51 -91.01
CA GLU A 242 8.39 5.72 -91.10
C GLU A 242 8.22 4.61 -92.13
N LYS A 243 7.11 3.86 -92.16
CA LYS A 243 6.83 2.90 -93.25
C LYS A 243 6.72 3.59 -94.62
N ALA A 244 6.08 4.76 -94.70
CA ALA A 244 5.99 5.52 -95.95
C ALA A 244 7.36 6.04 -96.42
N LEU A 245 8.23 6.45 -95.48
CA LEU A 245 9.60 6.86 -95.74
C LEU A 245 10.51 5.66 -96.00
N GLU A 246 10.36 4.52 -95.32
CA GLU A 246 11.12 3.29 -95.49
C GLU A 246 10.87 2.68 -96.88
N VAL A 247 9.66 2.86 -97.43
CA VAL A 247 9.34 2.58 -98.85
C VAL A 247 10.07 3.53 -99.81
N GLN A 248 10.37 4.78 -99.42
CA GLN A 248 11.23 5.70 -100.19
C GLN A 248 12.74 5.55 -99.90
N HIS A 249 13.11 4.97 -98.76
CA HIS A 249 14.45 5.05 -98.18
C HIS A 249 15.22 3.72 -98.24
N LYS A 250 14.51 2.57 -98.36
CA LYS A 250 15.07 1.33 -98.93
C LYS A 250 15.51 1.48 -100.39
N ALA A 251 15.20 2.62 -101.03
CA ALA A 251 15.74 3.01 -102.32
C ALA A 251 16.90 4.04 -102.23
N ALA A 252 17.33 4.45 -101.03
CA ALA A 252 18.24 5.59 -100.85
C ALA A 252 19.38 5.44 -99.82
N GLN A 253 19.25 4.57 -98.80
CA GLN A 253 20.32 4.38 -97.79
C GLN A 253 20.63 2.90 -97.53
N GLU A 254 21.26 2.27 -98.52
CA GLU A 254 22.13 1.10 -98.32
C GLU A 254 23.58 1.53 -97.99
N LEU A 255 23.78 2.81 -97.66
CA LEU A 255 25.08 3.41 -97.37
C LEU A 255 24.99 4.38 -96.18
N GLU A 256 26.05 4.36 -95.37
CA GLU A 256 26.45 5.36 -94.38
C GLU A 256 25.89 5.26 -92.94
N GLU A 257 26.82 5.37 -91.99
CA GLU A 257 26.63 5.61 -90.54
C GLU A 257 25.94 4.56 -89.66
N ALA A 258 26.46 3.34 -89.77
CA ALA A 258 26.85 2.66 -88.54
C ALA A 258 27.85 3.53 -87.73
N GLN A 259 27.59 3.70 -86.43
CA GLN A 259 28.49 4.21 -85.38
C GLN A 259 28.93 5.70 -85.44
N ALA A 260 28.37 6.54 -84.56
CA ALA A 260 29.15 7.22 -83.49
C ALA A 260 28.32 8.22 -82.66
N LYS A 261 27.86 7.80 -81.46
CA LYS A 261 27.91 8.65 -80.24
C LYS A 261 27.65 7.81 -78.97
N ALA A 262 28.76 7.25 -78.47
CA ALA A 262 28.95 6.81 -77.11
C ALA A 262 28.36 7.82 -76.09
N LYS A 263 27.59 7.38 -75.08
CA LYS A 263 28.11 6.86 -73.81
C LYS A 263 29.19 7.78 -73.18
N VAL A 264 28.77 8.81 -72.44
CA VAL A 264 29.61 9.43 -71.38
C VAL A 264 28.78 9.78 -70.12
N GLN A 265 27.66 10.50 -70.25
CA GLN A 265 26.99 11.14 -69.09
C GLN A 265 26.06 10.24 -68.24
N ALA A 266 26.17 8.91 -68.32
CA ALA A 266 25.33 7.98 -67.55
C ALA A 266 26.02 7.35 -66.33
N ALA A 267 27.34 7.49 -66.18
CA ALA A 267 28.12 6.71 -65.20
C ALA A 267 28.10 7.28 -63.76
N GLU A 268 28.09 8.61 -63.59
CA GLU A 268 28.41 9.22 -62.28
C GLU A 268 27.22 9.30 -61.30
N ARG A 269 25.97 9.27 -61.78
CA ARG A 269 24.78 9.30 -60.90
C ARG A 269 24.42 7.94 -60.28
N ALA A 270 25.06 6.85 -60.71
CA ALA A 270 24.77 5.50 -60.23
C ALA A 270 25.55 5.10 -58.95
N ALA A 271 26.70 5.73 -58.68
CA ALA A 271 27.56 5.37 -57.56
C ALA A 271 27.01 5.87 -56.19
N ALA A 272 26.47 7.10 -56.15
CA ALA A 272 26.06 7.72 -54.89
C ALA A 272 24.83 7.09 -54.22
N LYS A 273 23.88 6.54 -55.00
CA LYS A 273 22.67 5.90 -54.43
C LYS A 273 22.96 4.56 -53.74
N LYS A 274 23.90 3.76 -54.28
CA LYS A 274 24.21 2.42 -53.75
C LYS A 274 24.80 2.45 -52.35
N GLN A 275 25.62 3.45 -52.02
CA GLN A 275 26.20 3.56 -50.68
C GLN A 275 25.12 3.86 -49.62
N GLN A 276 24.15 4.71 -49.96
CA GLN A 276 23.11 5.15 -49.03
C GLN A 276 22.04 4.07 -48.76
N GLU A 277 21.76 3.20 -49.73
CA GLU A 277 20.92 2.00 -49.50
C GLU A 277 21.65 0.96 -48.63
N VAL A 278 22.93 0.67 -48.93
CA VAL A 278 23.73 -0.31 -48.17
C VAL A 278 23.88 0.08 -46.70
N ASP A 279 24.06 1.36 -46.38
CA ASP A 279 24.20 1.78 -44.98
C ASP A 279 22.83 1.79 -44.25
N ARG A 280 21.72 2.08 -44.95
CA ARG A 280 20.36 1.93 -44.40
C ARG A 280 20.02 0.46 -44.13
N GLU A 281 20.36 -0.45 -45.04
CA GLU A 281 20.16 -1.89 -44.87
C GLU A 281 21.00 -2.45 -43.71
N LYS A 282 22.24 -1.98 -43.52
CA LYS A 282 23.06 -2.33 -42.33
C LYS A 282 22.42 -1.82 -41.03
N GLU A 283 21.91 -0.60 -41.01
CA GLU A 283 21.27 -0.06 -39.80
C GLU A 283 19.95 -0.79 -39.48
N GLU A 284 19.18 -1.16 -40.51
CA GLU A 284 17.92 -1.89 -40.36
C GLU A 284 18.14 -3.36 -39.98
N THR A 285 19.19 -4.01 -40.51
CA THR A 285 19.58 -5.37 -40.10
C THR A 285 20.19 -5.39 -38.69
N ALA A 286 20.98 -4.39 -38.30
CA ALA A 286 21.46 -4.23 -36.93
C ALA A 286 20.30 -4.04 -35.94
N LYS A 287 19.30 -3.21 -36.27
CA LYS A 287 18.08 -3.04 -35.48
C LYS A 287 17.29 -4.35 -35.36
N LYS A 288 17.10 -5.08 -36.47
CA LYS A 288 16.41 -6.39 -36.47
C LYS A 288 17.18 -7.48 -35.72
N ALA A 289 18.52 -7.46 -35.74
CA ALA A 289 19.36 -8.36 -34.96
C ALA A 289 19.26 -8.07 -33.46
N ALA A 290 19.44 -6.82 -33.05
CA ALA A 290 19.26 -6.39 -31.66
C ALA A 290 17.84 -6.65 -31.14
N GLN A 291 16.81 -6.49 -31.99
CA GLN A 291 15.42 -6.81 -31.66
C GLN A 291 15.23 -8.33 -31.45
N LYS A 292 15.79 -9.19 -32.31
CA LYS A 292 15.73 -10.65 -32.13
C LYS A 292 16.49 -11.12 -30.88
N GLU A 293 17.64 -10.53 -30.59
CA GLU A 293 18.42 -10.86 -29.40
C GLU A 293 17.71 -10.42 -28.11
N ALA A 294 17.11 -9.22 -28.12
CA ALA A 294 16.25 -8.75 -27.03
C ALA A 294 14.99 -9.62 -26.85
N GLU A 295 14.38 -10.10 -27.94
CA GLU A 295 13.22 -10.99 -27.90
C GLU A 295 13.58 -12.40 -27.39
N ALA A 296 14.78 -12.90 -27.71
CA ALA A 296 15.31 -14.14 -27.16
C ALA A 296 15.61 -14.03 -25.66
N GLN A 297 16.26 -12.95 -25.22
CA GLN A 297 16.47 -12.65 -23.80
C GLN A 297 15.16 -12.40 -23.04
N ALA A 298 14.13 -11.84 -23.71
CA ALA A 298 12.80 -11.72 -23.14
C ALA A 298 12.18 -13.10 -22.86
N LYS A 299 12.24 -14.04 -23.80
CA LYS A 299 11.68 -15.38 -23.59
C LYS A 299 12.48 -16.22 -22.57
N GLN A 300 13.71 -15.83 -22.23
CA GLN A 300 14.47 -16.46 -21.16
C GLN A 300 13.86 -16.21 -19.76
N TYR A 301 13.47 -14.98 -19.40
CA TYR A 301 12.89 -14.73 -18.06
C TYR A 301 11.58 -15.50 -17.84
N VAL A 302 10.85 -15.79 -18.92
CA VAL A 302 9.65 -16.63 -18.90
C VAL A 302 10.00 -18.08 -18.52
N ALA A 303 11.05 -18.63 -19.13
CA ALA A 303 11.55 -19.96 -18.80
C ALA A 303 12.06 -20.04 -17.35
N ASP A 304 12.82 -19.03 -16.90
CA ASP A 304 13.36 -18.95 -15.54
C ASP A 304 12.23 -18.85 -14.49
N GLY A 305 11.25 -17.97 -14.70
CA GLY A 305 10.08 -17.85 -13.81
C GLY A 305 9.25 -19.14 -13.76
N ARG A 306 9.04 -19.81 -14.90
CA ARG A 306 8.36 -21.12 -14.97
C ARG A 306 9.20 -22.23 -14.30
N ALA A 307 10.53 -22.14 -14.32
CA ALA A 307 11.40 -23.08 -13.60
C ALA A 307 11.29 -22.89 -12.06
N LEU A 308 11.16 -21.66 -11.57
CA LEU A 308 10.91 -21.39 -10.15
C LEU A 308 9.55 -21.96 -9.67
N ILE A 309 8.50 -21.86 -10.50
CA ILE A 309 7.20 -22.51 -10.20
C ILE A 309 7.37 -24.04 -10.07
N LYS A 310 8.12 -24.68 -10.98
CA LYS A 310 8.39 -26.13 -10.91
C LYS A 310 9.19 -26.52 -9.66
N ARG A 311 10.21 -25.73 -9.28
CA ARG A 311 10.97 -25.95 -8.02
C ARG A 311 10.05 -25.88 -6.80
N LEU A 312 9.09 -24.94 -6.78
CA LEU A 312 8.10 -24.84 -5.71
C LEU A 312 7.15 -26.06 -5.68
N GLU A 313 6.76 -26.60 -6.84
CA GLU A 313 5.93 -27.81 -6.91
C GLU A 313 6.64 -29.06 -6.39
N GLU A 314 7.94 -29.21 -6.67
CA GLU A 314 8.76 -30.25 -6.08
C GLU A 314 8.99 -30.03 -4.57
N LEU A 315 9.09 -28.78 -4.11
CA LEU A 315 9.11 -28.47 -2.68
C LEU A 315 7.80 -28.89 -1.99
N HIS A 316 6.64 -28.62 -2.61
CA HIS A 316 5.34 -29.05 -2.08
C HIS A 316 5.21 -30.58 -1.99
N ARG A 317 5.86 -31.35 -2.88
CA ARG A 317 5.92 -32.81 -2.78
C ARG A 317 6.64 -33.23 -1.49
N HIS A 318 7.84 -32.70 -1.24
CA HIS A 318 8.59 -32.97 0.00
C HIS A 318 7.85 -32.47 1.26
N THR A 319 7.14 -31.33 1.18
CA THR A 319 6.24 -30.89 2.27
C THR A 319 5.17 -31.94 2.55
N THR A 320 4.52 -32.47 1.52
CA THR A 320 3.46 -33.49 1.66
C THR A 320 4.02 -34.77 2.28
N GLU A 321 5.18 -35.24 1.81
CA GLU A 321 5.89 -36.39 2.41
C GLU A 321 6.15 -36.17 3.91
N ILE A 322 6.58 -34.97 4.33
CA ILE A 322 6.76 -34.63 5.75
C ILE A 322 5.44 -34.50 6.51
N LEU A 323 4.36 -34.01 5.87
CA LEU A 323 3.03 -33.90 6.48
C LEU A 323 2.42 -35.25 6.82
N ASP A 324 2.50 -36.20 5.88
CA ASP A 324 1.85 -37.51 5.94
C ASP A 324 2.68 -38.55 6.71
N ASN A 325 3.98 -38.29 6.94
CA ASN A 325 4.83 -39.18 7.71
C ASN A 325 4.26 -39.44 9.13
N PRO A 326 4.03 -40.71 9.53
CA PRO A 326 3.40 -41.07 10.80
C PRO A 326 4.37 -41.10 11.99
N ASP A 327 5.69 -41.03 11.77
CA ASP A 327 6.72 -41.14 12.81
C ASP A 327 6.52 -40.06 13.91
N PRO A 328 6.42 -40.45 15.20
CA PRO A 328 6.31 -39.50 16.32
C PRO A 328 7.42 -38.44 16.38
N SER A 329 8.64 -38.77 15.97
CA SER A 329 9.78 -37.85 15.94
C SER A 329 9.62 -36.77 14.85
N VAL A 330 9.28 -37.20 13.63
CA VAL A 330 8.95 -36.32 12.50
C VAL A 330 7.75 -35.45 12.86
N LYS A 331 6.70 -36.02 13.46
CA LYS A 331 5.51 -35.30 13.92
C LYS A 331 5.85 -34.21 14.95
N LYS A 332 6.78 -34.48 15.88
CA LYS A 332 7.23 -33.49 16.88
C LYS A 332 7.90 -32.28 16.21
N ILE A 333 8.88 -32.52 15.33
CA ILE A 333 9.60 -31.46 14.60
C ILE A 333 8.65 -30.70 13.67
N ARG A 334 7.79 -31.42 12.92
CA ARG A 334 6.73 -30.86 12.07
C ARG A 334 5.82 -29.90 12.82
N MET A 335 5.33 -30.29 14.00
CA MET A 335 4.45 -29.44 14.81
C MET A 335 5.20 -28.23 15.39
N GLN A 336 6.47 -28.39 15.75
CA GLN A 336 7.33 -27.28 16.19
C GLN A 336 7.51 -26.25 15.06
N ILE A 337 7.89 -26.69 13.85
CA ILE A 337 8.05 -25.83 12.67
C ILE A 337 6.74 -25.11 12.34
N LYS A 338 5.60 -25.81 12.31
CA LYS A 338 4.28 -25.18 12.07
C LYS A 338 3.95 -24.09 13.09
N ARG A 339 4.22 -24.35 14.38
CA ARG A 339 3.97 -23.38 15.47
C ARG A 339 4.85 -22.15 15.34
N GLU A 340 6.15 -22.34 15.09
CA GLU A 340 7.12 -21.25 14.97
C GLU A 340 6.91 -20.42 13.70
N ALA A 341 6.54 -21.06 12.57
CA ALA A 341 6.16 -20.38 11.32
C ALA A 341 4.92 -19.48 11.47
N GLY A 342 4.13 -19.66 12.54
CA GLY A 342 3.02 -18.76 12.90
C GLY A 342 3.46 -17.33 13.24
N VAL A 343 4.76 -17.09 13.49
CA VAL A 343 5.28 -15.73 13.72
C VAL A 343 5.09 -14.79 12.52
N CYS A 344 4.97 -15.33 11.31
CA CYS A 344 4.66 -14.55 10.09
C CYS A 344 3.30 -13.82 10.19
N ASN A 345 2.42 -14.22 11.10
CA ASN A 345 1.14 -13.53 11.34
C ASN A 345 1.26 -12.31 12.27
N GLN A 346 2.44 -12.05 12.84
CA GLN A 346 2.71 -10.97 13.79
C GLN A 346 3.33 -9.72 13.12
N ILE A 347 3.27 -9.63 11.79
CA ILE A 347 3.86 -8.53 11.03
C ILE A 347 3.04 -7.24 11.23
N ALA A 348 3.63 -6.32 11.98
CA ALA A 348 3.13 -4.96 12.21
C ALA A 348 4.15 -3.92 11.70
N ALA A 349 3.70 -2.68 11.49
CA ALA A 349 4.54 -1.62 10.90
C ALA A 349 5.69 -1.11 11.80
N ALA A 350 5.69 -1.44 13.09
CA ALA A 350 6.75 -1.03 14.01
C ALA A 350 8.09 -1.70 13.64
N PRO A 351 9.21 -0.95 13.49
CA PRO A 351 10.51 -1.54 13.14
C PRO A 351 11.00 -2.62 14.12
N SER A 352 10.62 -2.54 15.39
CA SER A 352 10.89 -3.56 16.40
C SER A 352 10.12 -4.87 16.14
N ALA A 353 8.85 -4.79 15.72
CA ALA A 353 8.05 -5.96 15.35
C ALA A 353 8.60 -6.63 14.08
N ILE A 354 8.96 -5.84 13.07
CA ILE A 354 9.61 -6.33 11.84
C ILE A 354 10.90 -7.09 12.16
N LYS A 355 11.80 -6.50 12.97
CA LYS A 355 13.05 -7.13 13.39
C LYS A 355 12.81 -8.39 14.23
N HIS A 356 11.80 -8.41 15.10
CA HIS A 356 11.42 -9.58 15.89
C HIS A 356 10.95 -10.74 14.99
N VAL A 357 10.05 -10.49 14.03
CA VAL A 357 9.58 -11.52 13.10
C VAL A 357 10.73 -12.09 12.27
N VAL A 358 11.60 -11.24 11.72
CA VAL A 358 12.78 -11.68 10.95
C VAL A 358 13.72 -12.55 11.81
N SER A 359 14.05 -12.12 13.03
CA SER A 359 14.89 -12.90 13.94
C SER A 359 14.27 -14.26 14.28
N LYS A 360 12.94 -14.34 14.43
CA LYS A 360 12.23 -15.59 14.68
C LYS A 360 12.18 -16.52 13.47
N ILE A 361 12.00 -15.98 12.27
CA ILE A 361 12.13 -16.74 11.01
C ILE A 361 13.55 -17.30 10.88
N GLN A 362 14.58 -16.50 11.17
CA GLN A 362 15.97 -16.95 11.14
C GLN A 362 16.24 -18.10 12.13
N GLN A 363 15.74 -17.98 13.37
CA GLN A 363 15.85 -19.02 14.40
C GLN A 363 15.17 -20.33 13.96
N LEU A 364 13.96 -20.24 13.42
CA LEU A 364 13.20 -21.37 12.87
C LEU A 364 13.95 -22.07 11.73
N LEU A 365 14.39 -21.30 10.72
CA LEU A 365 15.08 -21.86 9.54
C LEU A 365 16.41 -22.50 9.94
N GLN A 366 17.17 -21.91 10.87
CA GLN A 366 18.40 -22.50 11.39
C GLN A 366 18.13 -23.81 12.17
N MET A 367 17.10 -23.83 13.03
CA MET A 367 16.70 -25.03 13.79
C MET A 367 16.26 -26.17 12.85
N ALA A 368 15.49 -25.85 11.82
CA ALA A 368 15.08 -26.80 10.80
C ALA A 368 16.28 -27.34 10.00
N LYS A 369 17.23 -26.45 9.63
CA LYS A 369 18.48 -26.83 8.94
C LYS A 369 19.36 -27.76 9.78
N THR A 370 19.46 -27.52 11.09
CA THR A 370 20.15 -28.45 12.01
C THR A 370 19.41 -29.76 12.25
N SER A 371 18.08 -29.79 12.05
CA SER A 371 17.28 -31.01 12.19
C SER A 371 17.37 -31.92 10.96
N GLY A 372 17.77 -31.37 9.79
CA GLY A 372 18.02 -32.10 8.56
C GLY A 372 17.34 -31.48 7.33
N GLU A 373 17.89 -31.75 6.15
CA GLU A 373 17.47 -31.16 4.87
C GLU A 373 15.94 -31.28 4.57
N PRO A 374 15.25 -32.40 4.84
CA PRO A 374 13.80 -32.49 4.64
C PRO A 374 13.00 -31.50 5.51
N TYR A 375 13.47 -31.26 6.75
CA TYR A 375 12.84 -30.31 7.66
C TYR A 375 13.13 -28.86 7.26
N PHE A 376 14.34 -28.58 6.75
CA PHE A 376 14.68 -27.27 6.20
C PHE A 376 13.78 -26.91 5.02
N LYS A 377 13.62 -27.83 4.06
CA LYS A 377 12.67 -27.70 2.93
C LYS A 377 11.24 -27.44 3.41
N PHE A 378 10.75 -28.23 4.36
CA PHE A 378 9.43 -28.04 4.97
C PHE A 378 9.31 -26.66 5.67
N ALA A 379 10.35 -26.19 6.36
CA ALA A 379 10.34 -24.88 7.02
C ALA A 379 10.37 -23.71 6.04
N LEU A 380 11.15 -23.80 4.96
CA LEU A 380 11.16 -22.82 3.87
C LEU A 380 9.76 -22.66 3.26
N ASP A 381 9.09 -23.78 2.97
CA ASP A 381 7.72 -23.78 2.45
C ASP A 381 6.71 -23.19 3.45
N MET A 382 6.75 -23.61 4.73
CA MET A 382 5.85 -23.06 5.75
C MET A 382 6.04 -21.54 5.97
N VAL A 383 7.29 -21.06 5.97
CA VAL A 383 7.58 -19.61 6.07
C VAL A 383 7.07 -18.88 4.84
N ALA A 384 7.41 -19.33 3.63
CA ALA A 384 7.00 -18.68 2.40
C ALA A 384 5.48 -18.68 2.21
N SER A 385 4.83 -19.83 2.44
CA SER A 385 3.37 -19.99 2.41
C SER A 385 2.66 -18.99 3.34
N ASN A 386 3.17 -18.82 4.56
CA ASN A 386 2.58 -17.90 5.53
C ASN A 386 2.82 -16.43 5.15
N LEU A 387 4.01 -16.08 4.64
CA LEU A 387 4.31 -14.72 4.15
C LEU A 387 3.45 -14.36 2.92
N SER A 388 3.25 -15.28 1.97
CA SER A 388 2.35 -15.07 0.83
C SER A 388 0.87 -14.92 1.25
N LYS A 389 0.41 -15.66 2.27
CA LYS A 389 -0.95 -15.51 2.81
C LYS A 389 -1.18 -14.14 3.47
N GLN A 390 -0.14 -13.50 4.03
CA GLN A 390 -0.26 -12.15 4.61
C GLN A 390 -0.61 -11.06 3.59
N VAL A 391 -0.49 -11.33 2.29
CA VAL A 391 -0.76 -10.39 1.21
C VAL A 391 -2.26 -10.30 0.88
N GLY A 392 -2.96 -11.43 0.79
CA GLY A 392 -4.34 -11.49 0.30
C GLY A 392 -5.38 -10.79 1.19
N GLY A 393 -5.11 -10.64 2.50
CA GLY A 393 -6.02 -10.00 3.45
C GLY A 393 -5.88 -8.47 3.57
N ARG A 394 -5.09 -7.81 2.71
CA ARG A 394 -4.79 -6.38 2.83
C ARG A 394 -5.72 -5.51 1.97
N ALA A 395 -5.79 -4.22 2.33
CA ALA A 395 -6.66 -3.23 1.69
C ALA A 395 -5.94 -1.93 1.27
N ASP A 396 -4.70 -1.71 1.72
CA ASP A 396 -3.91 -0.50 1.46
C ASP A 396 -2.45 -0.91 1.17
N TYR A 397 -1.85 -0.30 0.15
CA TYR A 397 -0.46 -0.49 -0.25
C TYR A 397 0.53 -0.17 0.87
N LYS A 398 0.20 0.73 1.82
CA LYS A 398 1.02 0.98 3.03
C LYS A 398 1.28 -0.26 3.87
N SER A 399 0.38 -1.25 3.83
CA SER A 399 0.56 -2.51 4.56
C SER A 399 1.52 -3.49 3.88
N CYS A 400 1.97 -3.22 2.65
CA CYS A 400 2.97 -4.02 1.95
C CYS A 400 4.37 -3.84 2.52
N TYR A 401 4.75 -2.61 2.92
CA TYR A 401 6.11 -2.27 3.32
C TYR A 401 6.63 -3.09 4.52
N PRO A 402 5.85 -3.33 5.60
CA PRO A 402 6.29 -4.19 6.70
C PRO A 402 6.50 -5.64 6.27
N ILE A 403 5.61 -6.18 5.42
CA ILE A 403 5.72 -7.53 4.85
C ILE A 403 6.96 -7.61 3.96
N ALA A 404 7.20 -6.59 3.13
CA ALA A 404 8.33 -6.49 2.23
C ALA A 404 9.68 -6.47 2.95
N HIS A 405 9.78 -5.72 4.06
CA HIS A 405 10.95 -5.74 4.93
C HIS A 405 11.21 -7.13 5.54
N VAL A 406 10.16 -7.83 6.00
CA VAL A 406 10.31 -9.19 6.53
C VAL A 406 10.80 -10.14 5.44
N ILE A 407 10.14 -10.18 4.28
CA ILE A 407 10.53 -11.02 3.14
C ILE A 407 11.98 -10.72 2.72
N LYS A 408 12.32 -9.44 2.46
CA LYS A 408 13.66 -9.04 2.03
C LYS A 408 14.72 -9.56 2.99
N MET A 409 14.56 -9.29 4.28
CA MET A 409 15.59 -9.60 5.27
C MET A 409 15.68 -11.08 5.60
N SER A 410 14.56 -11.82 5.57
CA SER A 410 14.58 -13.28 5.66
C SER A 410 15.31 -13.91 4.47
N CYS A 411 15.11 -13.41 3.24
CA CYS A 411 15.86 -13.87 2.07
C CYS A 411 17.35 -13.48 2.11
N VAL A 412 17.71 -12.31 2.67
CA VAL A 412 19.12 -11.93 2.91
C VAL A 412 19.79 -12.87 3.92
N GLN A 413 19.07 -13.28 4.98
CA GLN A 413 19.60 -14.16 6.02
C GLN A 413 19.55 -15.65 5.66
N THR A 414 18.74 -16.04 4.69
CA THR A 414 18.61 -17.41 4.19
C THR A 414 18.33 -17.36 2.68
N PRO A 415 19.38 -17.28 1.84
CA PRO A 415 19.25 -17.11 0.39
C PRO A 415 18.37 -18.17 -0.28
N GLU A 416 18.31 -19.39 0.26
CA GLU A 416 17.46 -20.49 -0.22
C GLU A 416 15.96 -20.15 -0.19
N LEU A 417 15.53 -19.21 0.66
CA LEU A 417 14.15 -18.73 0.71
C LEU A 417 13.77 -17.86 -0.50
N THR A 418 14.76 -17.28 -1.20
CA THR A 418 14.55 -16.34 -2.32
C THR A 418 13.79 -17.00 -3.48
N ASP A 419 14.28 -18.14 -3.95
CA ASP A 419 13.66 -18.93 -5.02
C ASP A 419 12.25 -19.38 -4.65
N VAL A 420 12.06 -19.79 -3.39
CA VAL A 420 10.75 -20.25 -2.87
C VAL A 420 9.75 -19.10 -2.85
N MET A 421 10.15 -17.92 -2.36
CA MET A 421 9.31 -16.72 -2.35
C MET A 421 8.96 -16.26 -3.77
N LEU A 422 9.93 -16.22 -4.69
CA LEU A 422 9.70 -15.88 -6.10
C LEU A 422 8.76 -16.89 -6.77
N GLY A 423 8.98 -18.19 -6.55
CA GLY A 423 8.06 -19.25 -7.00
C GLY A 423 6.63 -19.05 -6.50
N TYR A 424 6.47 -18.62 -5.24
CA TYR A 424 5.15 -18.30 -4.67
C TYR A 424 4.51 -17.06 -5.34
N PHE A 425 5.26 -15.98 -5.56
CA PHE A 425 4.77 -14.81 -6.31
C PHE A 425 4.33 -15.20 -7.73
N HIS A 426 5.16 -15.96 -8.45
CA HIS A 426 4.89 -16.43 -9.81
C HIS A 426 3.70 -17.38 -9.90
N LYS A 427 3.53 -18.28 -8.93
CA LYS A 427 2.41 -19.22 -8.86
C LYS A 427 1.08 -18.56 -8.45
N THR A 428 1.13 -17.48 -7.66
CA THR A 428 -0.09 -16.80 -7.16
C THR A 428 -0.55 -15.62 -8.02
N CYS A 429 0.37 -14.99 -8.77
CA CYS A 429 0.07 -13.94 -9.73
C CYS A 429 0.89 -14.13 -11.01
N VAL A 430 0.21 -14.58 -12.07
CA VAL A 430 0.83 -14.87 -13.37
C VAL A 430 1.61 -13.69 -13.94
N PHE A 431 1.11 -12.46 -13.75
CA PHE A 431 1.72 -11.23 -14.30
C PHE A 431 3.04 -10.80 -13.63
N THR A 432 3.45 -11.46 -12.55
CA THR A 432 4.82 -11.32 -12.02
C THR A 432 5.87 -11.95 -12.95
N ILE A 433 5.43 -12.81 -13.88
CA ILE A 433 6.14 -13.17 -15.11
C ILE A 433 5.41 -12.44 -16.27
N PRO A 434 6.00 -11.39 -16.86
CA PRO A 434 5.34 -10.61 -17.92
C PRO A 434 5.40 -11.37 -19.27
N ASP A 435 4.47 -12.31 -19.46
CA ASP A 435 4.37 -13.23 -20.62
C ASP A 435 2.95 -13.22 -21.23
N ASN A 436 2.19 -12.14 -20.95
CA ASN A 436 0.75 -11.94 -21.19
C ASN A 436 0.00 -13.11 -21.90
N PRO A 437 -0.42 -14.15 -21.16
CA PRO A 437 -0.97 -15.36 -21.76
C PRO A 437 -2.29 -15.10 -22.48
N GLU A 438 -2.30 -15.33 -23.80
CA GLU A 438 -3.48 -15.23 -24.64
C GLU A 438 -4.39 -16.46 -24.53
N LYS A 439 -5.69 -16.26 -24.72
CA LYS A 439 -6.67 -17.34 -24.76
C LYS A 439 -6.50 -18.17 -26.04
N HIS A 440 -6.25 -19.47 -25.91
CA HIS A 440 -6.27 -20.37 -27.06
C HIS A 440 -7.68 -20.55 -27.66
N ALA A 441 -7.75 -20.78 -28.97
CA ALA A 441 -9.02 -20.95 -29.68
C ALA A 441 -9.84 -22.15 -29.17
N SER A 442 -9.18 -23.25 -28.81
CA SER A 442 -9.77 -24.48 -28.26
C SER A 442 -10.21 -24.37 -26.79
N GLN A 443 -9.78 -23.34 -26.07
CA GLN A 443 -10.04 -23.16 -24.65
C GLN A 443 -11.38 -22.45 -24.43
N THR A 444 -12.14 -22.79 -23.40
CA THR A 444 -13.32 -22.02 -22.98
C THR A 444 -12.93 -20.74 -22.24
N ILE A 445 -13.89 -19.84 -21.97
CA ILE A 445 -13.63 -18.61 -21.18
C ILE A 445 -13.30 -18.97 -19.72
N ALA A 446 -14.00 -19.93 -19.13
CA ALA A 446 -13.75 -20.38 -17.76
C ALA A 446 -12.38 -21.04 -17.61
N GLU A 447 -11.99 -21.93 -18.53
CA GLU A 447 -10.64 -22.52 -18.53
C GLU A 447 -9.55 -21.47 -18.73
N TYR A 448 -9.79 -20.44 -19.55
CA TYR A 448 -8.87 -19.32 -19.72
C TYR A 448 -8.70 -18.53 -18.42
N LYS A 449 -9.80 -18.13 -17.78
CA LYS A 449 -9.80 -17.46 -16.47
C LYS A 449 -9.00 -18.27 -15.45
N ILE A 450 -9.26 -19.58 -15.33
CA ILE A 450 -8.51 -20.48 -14.43
C ILE A 450 -7.02 -20.48 -14.78
N SER A 451 -6.65 -20.55 -16.07
CA SER A 451 -5.24 -20.57 -16.50
C SER A 451 -4.49 -19.26 -16.23
N VAL A 452 -5.17 -18.10 -16.19
CA VAL A 452 -4.59 -16.82 -15.74
C VAL A 452 -4.72 -16.60 -14.23
N GLY A 453 -5.23 -17.60 -13.50
CA GLY A 453 -5.20 -17.65 -12.04
C GLY A 453 -6.46 -17.17 -11.34
N PHE A 454 -7.63 -17.12 -11.99
CA PHE A 454 -8.91 -16.95 -11.30
C PHE A 454 -9.19 -18.17 -10.40
N GLN A 455 -9.66 -17.89 -9.19
CA GLN A 455 -10.03 -18.87 -8.17
C GLN A 455 -11.54 -19.14 -8.20
N LYS A 456 -11.97 -20.28 -7.68
CA LYS A 456 -13.40 -20.58 -7.51
C LYS A 456 -13.98 -19.72 -6.40
N ALA A 457 -15.19 -19.20 -6.61
CA ALA A 457 -15.92 -18.38 -5.65
C ALA A 457 -17.36 -18.88 -5.50
N VAL A 458 -18.06 -18.41 -4.46
CA VAL A 458 -19.44 -18.80 -4.15
C VAL A 458 -20.22 -17.58 -3.65
N GLY A 459 -21.52 -17.52 -3.94
CA GLY A 459 -22.39 -16.41 -3.55
C GLY A 459 -22.04 -15.12 -4.28
N GLU A 460 -22.20 -13.99 -3.61
CA GLU A 460 -22.03 -12.63 -4.16
C GLU A 460 -20.59 -12.33 -4.65
N SER A 461 -19.61 -13.15 -4.25
CA SER A 461 -18.22 -13.06 -4.73
C SER A 461 -17.97 -13.75 -6.08
N SER A 462 -18.95 -14.49 -6.60
CA SER A 462 -18.84 -15.28 -7.83
C SER A 462 -19.36 -14.56 -9.07
N ASP A 463 -18.68 -14.79 -10.18
CA ASP A 463 -19.18 -14.52 -11.51
C ASP A 463 -20.05 -15.69 -12.04
N PRO A 464 -20.66 -15.59 -13.25
CA PRO A 464 -21.50 -16.64 -13.81
C PRO A 464 -20.80 -17.98 -14.12
N ASP A 465 -19.46 -18.01 -14.17
CA ASP A 465 -18.67 -19.22 -14.42
C ASP A 465 -18.31 -19.97 -13.11
N GLY A 466 -18.74 -19.47 -11.94
CA GLY A 466 -18.36 -20.01 -10.62
C GLY A 466 -16.98 -19.55 -10.14
N LEU A 467 -16.44 -18.47 -10.73
CA LEU A 467 -15.10 -17.95 -10.47
C LEU A 467 -15.18 -16.59 -9.76
N GLU A 468 -14.08 -16.16 -9.12
CA GLU A 468 -14.05 -14.88 -8.39
C GLU A 468 -14.36 -13.69 -9.31
N HIS A 469 -15.18 -12.75 -8.84
CA HIS A 469 -15.52 -11.57 -9.61
C HIS A 469 -14.27 -10.76 -9.99
N VAL A 470 -14.28 -10.13 -11.17
CA VAL A 470 -13.10 -9.42 -11.73
C VAL A 470 -12.52 -8.36 -10.78
N THR A 471 -13.35 -7.74 -9.92
CA THR A 471 -12.89 -6.79 -8.89
C THR A 471 -11.97 -7.46 -7.86
N GLU A 472 -12.37 -8.62 -7.33
CA GLU A 472 -11.58 -9.35 -6.32
C GLU A 472 -10.32 -9.95 -6.94
N TYR A 473 -10.42 -10.50 -8.15
CA TYR A 473 -9.27 -10.92 -8.95
C TYR A 473 -8.26 -9.77 -9.13
N THR A 474 -8.74 -8.61 -9.58
CA THR A 474 -7.89 -7.42 -9.82
C THR A 474 -7.21 -7.00 -8.53
N ARG A 475 -7.97 -6.87 -7.43
CA ARG A 475 -7.45 -6.51 -6.09
C ARG A 475 -6.39 -7.49 -5.60
N ARG A 476 -6.60 -8.79 -5.79
CA ARG A 476 -5.65 -9.84 -5.39
C ARG A 476 -4.37 -9.78 -6.23
N MET A 477 -4.49 -9.63 -7.55
CA MET A 477 -3.34 -9.54 -8.45
C MET A 477 -2.53 -8.26 -8.26
N THR A 478 -3.18 -7.10 -8.07
CA THR A 478 -2.48 -5.86 -7.71
C THR A 478 -1.84 -5.98 -6.33
N MET A 479 -2.48 -6.56 -5.32
CA MET A 479 -1.84 -6.68 -3.99
C MET A 479 -0.62 -7.60 -3.97
N ILE A 480 -0.64 -8.72 -4.70
CA ILE A 480 0.55 -9.57 -4.88
C ILE A 480 1.68 -8.81 -5.58
N SER A 481 1.32 -8.03 -6.60
CA SER A 481 2.26 -7.20 -7.37
C SER A 481 2.85 -6.05 -6.55
N ALA A 482 2.03 -5.40 -5.71
CA ALA A 482 2.43 -4.36 -4.77
C ALA A 482 3.44 -4.89 -3.75
N VAL A 483 3.22 -6.08 -3.17
CA VAL A 483 4.19 -6.66 -2.23
C VAL A 483 5.49 -7.01 -2.94
N LEU A 484 5.47 -7.55 -4.16
CA LEU A 484 6.70 -7.80 -4.92
C LEU A 484 7.46 -6.51 -5.27
N ALA A 485 6.76 -5.45 -5.69
CA ALA A 485 7.36 -4.13 -5.93
C ALA A 485 7.96 -3.55 -4.64
N ALA A 486 7.24 -3.61 -3.53
CA ALA A 486 7.69 -3.17 -2.21
C ALA A 486 8.94 -3.96 -1.76
N VAL A 487 8.96 -5.29 -1.94
CA VAL A 487 10.15 -6.12 -1.67
C VAL A 487 11.33 -5.63 -2.51
N ARG A 488 11.13 -5.42 -3.81
CA ARG A 488 12.22 -5.06 -4.73
C ARG A 488 12.86 -3.70 -4.45
N GLN A 489 12.07 -2.68 -4.06
CA GLN A 489 12.63 -1.39 -3.66
C GLN A 489 13.24 -1.39 -2.23
N THR A 490 12.90 -2.35 -1.38
CA THR A 490 13.33 -2.33 0.02
C THR A 490 14.83 -2.58 0.15
N THR A 491 15.58 -1.61 0.64
CA THR A 491 17.01 -1.78 0.96
C THR A 491 17.20 -2.60 2.25
N PRO A 492 18.09 -3.61 2.28
CA PRO A 492 18.47 -4.32 3.51
C PRO A 492 19.04 -3.38 4.59
N TRP A 493 18.49 -3.42 5.81
CA TRP A 493 18.87 -2.50 6.88
C TRP A 493 20.27 -2.75 7.48
N ASN A 494 20.92 -3.84 7.11
CA ASN A 494 22.26 -4.22 7.54
C ASN A 494 23.33 -3.91 6.47
N GLY A 495 22.97 -3.27 5.36
CA GLY A 495 23.88 -2.96 4.26
C GLY A 495 24.27 -4.15 3.37
N SER A 496 23.68 -5.34 3.57
CA SER A 496 23.87 -6.47 2.66
C SER A 496 23.31 -6.17 1.26
N SER A 497 23.86 -6.82 0.23
CA SER A 497 23.28 -6.82 -1.11
C SER A 497 21.86 -7.39 -1.11
N ALA A 498 21.01 -6.90 -2.02
CA ALA A 498 19.71 -7.51 -2.26
C ALA A 498 19.87 -8.96 -2.78
N PRO A 499 18.98 -9.90 -2.42
CA PRO A 499 18.96 -11.23 -3.03
C PRO A 499 18.62 -11.16 -4.53
N PRO A 500 19.17 -12.04 -5.37
CA PRO A 500 18.87 -12.08 -6.81
C PRO A 500 17.36 -12.19 -7.11
N GLY A 501 16.88 -11.52 -8.16
CA GLY A 501 15.46 -11.50 -8.54
C GLY A 501 14.58 -10.59 -7.67
N LEU A 502 15.14 -10.06 -6.57
CA LEU A 502 14.51 -9.16 -5.62
C LEU A 502 15.21 -7.78 -5.53
N ASP A 503 15.99 -7.34 -6.51
CA ASP A 503 16.56 -5.98 -6.49
C ASP A 503 15.68 -4.93 -7.21
N LEU A 504 16.09 -3.65 -7.17
CA LEU A 504 15.35 -2.56 -7.83
C LEU A 504 15.47 -2.60 -9.37
N GLY A 505 16.55 -3.18 -9.89
CA GLY A 505 16.75 -3.48 -11.32
C GLY A 505 15.82 -4.58 -11.82
N ASP A 506 15.48 -5.56 -10.98
CA ASP A 506 14.41 -6.53 -11.27
C ASP A 506 13.04 -5.85 -11.34
N CYS A 507 12.80 -4.80 -10.54
CA CYS A 507 11.57 -4.00 -10.60
C CYS A 507 11.50 -3.18 -11.89
N TRP A 508 12.59 -2.49 -12.24
CA TRP A 508 12.73 -1.79 -13.51
C TRP A 508 12.52 -2.72 -14.71
N SER A 509 13.19 -3.88 -14.70
CA SER A 509 13.12 -4.88 -15.77
C SER A 509 11.71 -5.44 -15.93
N TRP A 510 11.03 -5.73 -14.81
CA TRP A 510 9.64 -6.18 -14.82
C TRP A 510 8.67 -5.13 -15.37
N LEU A 511 8.81 -3.87 -14.95
CA LEU A 511 8.00 -2.75 -15.46
C LEU A 511 8.22 -2.54 -16.97
N ALA A 512 9.48 -2.53 -17.43
CA ALA A 512 9.82 -2.39 -18.84
C ALA A 512 9.24 -3.54 -19.69
N ARG A 513 9.33 -4.79 -19.21
CA ARG A 513 8.74 -5.96 -19.87
C ARG A 513 7.21 -5.84 -19.96
N LEU A 514 6.53 -5.47 -18.87
CA LEU A 514 5.07 -5.26 -18.86
C LEU A 514 4.58 -4.21 -19.87
N MET A 515 5.40 -3.19 -20.17
CA MET A 515 5.07 -2.15 -21.16
C MET A 515 5.35 -2.57 -22.61
N ASN A 516 6.36 -3.42 -22.82
CA ASN A 516 6.75 -3.91 -24.13
C ASN A 516 5.76 -4.95 -24.68
N GLU A 517 5.14 -5.75 -23.81
CA GLU A 517 4.11 -6.72 -24.20
C GLU A 517 2.84 -6.06 -24.80
N PRO A 518 2.00 -6.82 -25.53
CA PRO A 518 0.63 -6.41 -25.86
C PRO A 518 -0.17 -6.13 -24.57
N PRO A 519 -0.98 -5.07 -24.47
CA PRO A 519 -1.62 -4.73 -23.20
C PRO A 519 -2.77 -5.69 -22.87
N HIS A 520 -2.69 -6.30 -21.70
CA HIS A 520 -3.77 -7.07 -21.10
C HIS A 520 -4.77 -6.15 -20.37
N LEU A 521 -5.93 -6.71 -20.01
CA LEU A 521 -6.88 -6.09 -19.09
C LEU A 521 -6.21 -5.62 -17.77
N MET A 522 -5.21 -6.37 -17.28
CA MET A 522 -4.49 -6.06 -16.05
C MET A 522 -3.30 -5.12 -16.23
N THR A 523 -2.78 -4.91 -17.45
CA THR A 523 -1.52 -4.16 -17.67
C THR A 523 -1.58 -2.75 -17.07
N GLY A 524 -2.67 -2.00 -17.25
CA GLY A 524 -2.82 -0.66 -16.66
C GLY A 524 -2.81 -0.68 -15.13
N ALA A 525 -3.59 -1.57 -14.52
CA ALA A 525 -3.67 -1.70 -13.06
C ALA A 525 -2.33 -2.10 -12.42
N LEU A 526 -1.57 -2.98 -13.09
CA LEU A 526 -0.26 -3.44 -12.64
C LEU A 526 0.81 -2.34 -12.75
N ILE A 527 0.84 -1.61 -13.87
CA ILE A 527 1.75 -0.46 -14.04
C ILE A 527 1.48 0.57 -12.94
N LEU A 528 0.23 0.97 -12.74
CA LEU A 528 -0.16 1.92 -11.69
C LEU A 528 0.28 1.45 -10.31
N THR A 529 0.03 0.17 -9.98
CA THR A 529 0.46 -0.45 -8.72
C THR A 529 1.98 -0.37 -8.51
N ILE A 530 2.78 -0.63 -9.55
CA ILE A 530 4.24 -0.57 -9.46
C ILE A 530 4.71 0.89 -9.28
N LEU A 531 4.08 1.84 -9.96
CA LEU A 531 4.39 3.27 -9.83
C LEU A 531 4.03 3.81 -8.44
N GLU A 532 2.84 3.53 -7.93
CA GLU A 532 2.41 3.97 -6.58
C GLU A 532 3.29 3.38 -5.46
N VAL A 533 3.75 2.14 -5.62
CA VAL A 533 4.55 1.46 -4.58
C VAL A 533 6.03 1.77 -4.71
N ALA A 534 6.62 1.69 -5.90
CA ALA A 534 8.07 1.75 -6.11
C ALA A 534 8.54 2.91 -7.00
N GLY A 535 7.62 3.71 -7.57
CA GLY A 535 7.94 4.80 -8.50
C GLY A 535 8.87 5.86 -7.92
N PHE A 536 8.76 6.18 -6.63
CA PHE A 536 9.68 7.10 -5.96
C PHE A 536 11.13 6.58 -5.94
N GLU A 537 11.34 5.30 -5.61
CA GLU A 537 12.68 4.70 -5.58
C GLU A 537 13.25 4.46 -6.99
N LEU A 538 12.39 4.12 -7.96
CA LEU A 538 12.75 4.05 -9.37
C LEU A 538 13.16 5.44 -9.91
N LEU A 539 12.43 6.51 -9.58
CA LEU A 539 12.79 7.89 -9.92
C LEU A 539 14.11 8.31 -9.27
N ARG A 540 14.29 8.01 -7.97
CA ARG A 540 15.50 8.35 -7.21
C ARG A 540 16.75 7.70 -7.82
N SER A 541 16.63 6.45 -8.25
CA SER A 541 17.72 5.63 -8.77
C SER A 541 18.01 5.89 -10.25
N TYR A 542 16.99 5.88 -11.11
CA TYR A 542 17.14 5.94 -12.57
C TYR A 542 16.90 7.34 -13.17
N LYS A 543 16.38 8.29 -12.38
CA LYS A 543 16.30 9.73 -12.69
C LYS A 543 15.69 10.00 -14.08
N SER A 544 16.46 10.57 -15.00
CA SER A 544 16.02 10.92 -16.34
C SER A 544 15.61 9.72 -17.20
N GLN A 545 16.11 8.51 -16.92
CA GLN A 545 15.65 7.31 -17.64
C GLN A 545 14.25 6.90 -17.17
N PHE A 546 13.95 7.01 -15.88
CA PHE A 546 12.59 6.78 -15.37
C PHE A 546 11.60 7.83 -15.89
N HIS A 547 12.00 9.10 -15.98
CA HIS A 547 11.16 10.13 -16.59
C HIS A 547 10.84 9.81 -18.07
N LYS A 548 11.80 9.33 -18.87
CA LYS A 548 11.51 8.83 -20.23
C LYS A 548 10.54 7.65 -20.24
N LEU A 549 10.62 6.76 -19.25
CA LEU A 549 9.70 5.63 -19.10
C LEU A 549 8.29 6.11 -18.76
N LEU A 550 8.11 7.12 -17.90
CA LEU A 550 6.80 7.74 -17.64
C LEU A 550 6.22 8.40 -18.90
N VAL A 551 7.03 9.15 -19.66
CA VAL A 551 6.62 9.72 -20.96
C VAL A 551 6.23 8.62 -21.96
N LEU A 552 6.92 7.48 -21.95
CA LEU A 552 6.59 6.31 -22.77
C LEU A 552 5.26 5.67 -22.36
N ILE A 553 4.95 5.59 -21.05
CA ILE A 553 3.65 5.14 -20.54
C ILE A 553 2.54 6.03 -21.08
N ALA A 554 2.64 7.35 -20.86
CA ALA A 554 1.62 8.31 -21.27
C ALA A 554 1.43 8.36 -22.80
N ARG A 555 2.52 8.36 -23.58
CA ARG A 555 2.46 8.49 -25.03
C ARG A 555 2.02 7.21 -25.75
N ASP A 556 2.53 6.06 -25.32
CA ASP A 556 2.39 4.81 -26.09
C ASP A 556 1.54 3.76 -25.38
N VAL A 557 1.60 3.64 -24.05
CA VAL A 557 0.88 2.59 -23.31
C VAL A 557 -0.57 2.97 -23.03
N CYS A 558 -0.84 4.15 -22.48
CA CYS A 558 -2.22 4.59 -22.18
C CYS A 558 -3.14 4.61 -23.42
N PRO A 559 -2.70 5.09 -24.61
CA PRO A 559 -3.50 5.02 -25.83
C PRO A 559 -3.67 3.61 -26.43
N ARG A 560 -2.86 2.62 -26.02
CA ARG A 560 -3.08 1.20 -26.36
C ARG A 560 -4.06 0.54 -25.39
N LEU A 561 -4.01 0.92 -24.10
CA LEU A 561 -4.97 0.46 -23.08
C LEU A 561 -6.41 0.92 -23.41
N SER A 562 -6.60 2.21 -23.74
CA SER A 562 -7.93 2.77 -24.02
C SER A 562 -8.62 2.14 -25.24
N LYS A 563 -7.87 1.75 -26.28
CA LYS A 563 -8.41 1.05 -27.46
C LYS A 563 -8.94 -0.36 -27.17
N ASN A 564 -8.37 -1.03 -26.16
CA ASN A 564 -8.81 -2.36 -25.72
C ASN A 564 -9.84 -2.29 -24.57
N ALA A 565 -10.06 -1.12 -23.97
CA ALA A 565 -10.84 -0.96 -22.76
C ALA A 565 -12.35 -0.88 -23.02
N LYS A 566 -13.04 -2.02 -22.93
CA LYS A 566 -14.51 -2.04 -22.74
C LYS A 566 -14.94 -1.97 -21.27
N THR A 567 -14.03 -2.18 -20.32
CA THR A 567 -14.18 -1.96 -18.86
C THR A 567 -12.80 -1.82 -18.20
N GLY A 568 -12.74 -1.27 -16.98
CA GLY A 568 -11.61 -1.38 -16.02
C GLY A 568 -10.31 -0.67 -16.43
N ALA A 569 -9.67 -1.15 -17.49
CA ALA A 569 -8.43 -0.62 -18.04
C ALA A 569 -8.53 0.87 -18.47
N ALA A 570 -9.72 1.36 -18.80
CA ALA A 570 -9.96 2.79 -19.09
C ALA A 570 -9.72 3.68 -17.85
N ASN A 571 -10.17 3.25 -16.67
CA ASN A 571 -9.98 3.99 -15.42
C ASN A 571 -8.49 3.98 -15.02
N ALA A 572 -7.82 2.84 -15.18
CA ALA A 572 -6.38 2.73 -14.95
C ALA A 572 -5.57 3.60 -15.94
N ALA A 573 -5.95 3.65 -17.22
CA ALA A 573 -5.32 4.53 -18.20
C ALA A 573 -5.50 6.01 -17.83
N GLY A 574 -6.70 6.43 -17.43
CA GLY A 574 -6.95 7.81 -16.98
C GLY A 574 -6.14 8.21 -15.74
N GLN A 575 -6.02 7.32 -14.75
CA GLN A 575 -5.17 7.58 -13.58
C GLN A 575 -3.68 7.64 -13.95
N LEU A 576 -3.21 6.74 -14.81
CA LEU A 576 -1.83 6.76 -15.32
C LEU A 576 -1.50 8.02 -16.13
N GLU A 577 -2.47 8.57 -16.88
CA GLU A 577 -2.30 9.84 -17.59
C GLU A 577 -2.19 11.03 -16.62
N ILE A 578 -2.92 11.02 -15.50
CA ILE A 578 -2.80 12.04 -14.44
C ILE A 578 -1.43 11.92 -13.74
N ASP A 579 -1.05 10.71 -13.33
CA ASP A 579 0.15 10.47 -12.52
C ASP A 579 1.46 10.58 -13.32
N ALA A 580 1.42 10.45 -14.65
CA ALA A 580 2.58 10.66 -15.52
C ALA A 580 2.78 12.12 -15.96
N VAL A 581 1.81 13.00 -15.69
CA VAL A 581 1.85 14.44 -15.99
C VAL A 581 2.24 15.28 -14.76
N GLN A 582 2.11 14.72 -13.55
CA GLN A 582 2.56 15.31 -12.28
C GLN A 582 4.06 15.05 -12.00
#